data_AF-W5ST01-F1
#
_entry.id   AF-W5ST01-F1
#
_cell.length_a   1.000
_cell.length_b   1.000
_cell.length_c   1.000
_cell.angle_alpha   90.00
_cell.angle_beta   90.00
_cell.angle_gamma   90.00
#
_symmetry.space_group_name_H-M   'P 1'
#
loop_
_entity.id
_entity.type
_entity.pdbx_description
1 polymer ?
#
loop_
_entity_poly.entity_id
_entity_poly.type
_entity_poly.pdbx_seq_one_letter_code
_entity_poly.pdbx_strand_id
1 'polypeptide(L)'
;MKVDVGMNRYGTKIENALNLAIQIQNSKLVEFEGICTHLPTTENTKITQAQIEKFIHFINELKIKNINPKFIHASNSEHIVNYTINEQFNMVRPGLILYGYYPNSNSLNNNLQLKPVLNLYSKIIFIKNVKKGEQISYSGLFTAKEDMQIGLLPIGYFDGIPQNTSNNFYCIIKDQKCFIRGKICMNISIVEIPKDLKIKIGEKVEITSERLSLDLLSQESGMSKYEILCSIGKYEKKKYLY
;
A
#
# COMPACT_ATOMS: atom_id res chain seq x y z
N MET A 1 -1.95 13.32 22.61
CA MET A 1 -3.39 13.58 22.40
C MET A 1 -3.70 13.73 20.92
N LYS A 2 -4.73 13.06 20.41
CA LYS A 2 -5.17 13.20 19.00
C LYS A 2 -6.32 14.19 18.90
N VAL A 3 -6.22 15.15 18.00
CA VAL A 3 -7.22 16.19 17.75
C VAL A 3 -7.86 15.94 16.39
N ASP A 4 -9.18 15.96 16.34
CA ASP A 4 -9.93 15.90 15.09
C ASP A 4 -10.21 17.31 14.57
N VAL A 5 -9.60 17.64 13.43
CA VAL A 5 -9.77 18.94 12.75
C VAL A 5 -10.67 18.84 11.51
N GLY A 6 -11.28 17.66 11.28
CA GLY A 6 -12.24 17.44 10.20
C GLY A 6 -12.17 16.07 9.52
N MET A 7 -11.36 15.12 10.02
CA MET A 7 -11.38 13.75 9.51
C MET A 7 -12.62 12.99 10.02
N ASN A 8 -13.17 13.38 11.17
CA ASN A 8 -14.34 12.77 11.82
C ASN A 8 -14.20 11.25 11.99
N ARG A 9 -13.04 10.81 12.49
CA ARG A 9 -12.75 9.37 12.70
C ARG A 9 -12.41 9.04 14.15
N TYR A 10 -11.29 9.56 14.63
CA TYR A 10 -10.82 9.37 16.00
C TYR A 10 -10.14 10.65 16.47
N GLY A 11 -10.16 10.89 17.78
CA GLY A 11 -9.56 12.06 18.40
C GLY A 11 -10.60 12.99 18.97
N THR A 12 -10.15 13.86 19.87
CA THR A 12 -11.02 14.85 20.51
C THR A 12 -11.39 15.92 19.50
N LYS A 13 -12.69 16.24 19.39
CA LYS A 13 -13.14 17.37 18.58
C LYS A 13 -12.43 18.65 19.01
N ILE A 14 -12.09 19.49 18.04
CA ILE A 14 -11.28 20.69 18.30
C ILE A 14 -11.90 21.60 19.36
N GLU A 15 -13.24 21.73 19.41
CA GLU A 15 -13.94 22.55 20.42
C GLU A 15 -13.69 22.11 21.87
N ASN A 16 -13.35 20.83 22.08
CA ASN A 16 -13.10 20.25 23.40
C ASN A 16 -11.61 20.00 23.67
N ALA A 17 -10.75 20.18 22.67
CA ALA A 17 -9.35 19.78 22.71
C ALA A 17 -8.54 20.58 23.74
N LEU A 18 -8.81 21.89 23.88
CA LEU A 18 -8.12 22.75 24.84
C LEU A 18 -8.42 22.36 26.29
N ASN A 19 -9.69 22.11 26.61
CA ASN A 19 -10.09 21.68 27.95
C ASN A 19 -9.45 20.34 28.32
N LEU A 20 -9.44 19.39 27.39
CA LEU A 20 -8.78 18.10 27.61
C LEU A 20 -7.27 18.25 27.79
N ALA A 21 -6.61 19.09 26.98
CA ALA A 21 -5.19 19.38 27.12
C ALA A 21 -4.85 19.93 28.52
N ILE A 22 -5.66 20.86 29.04
CA ILE A 22 -5.49 21.41 30.41
C ILE A 22 -5.63 20.30 31.45
N GLN A 23 -6.62 19.41 31.30
CA GLN A 23 -6.80 18.28 32.22
C GLN A 23 -5.62 17.31 32.19
N ILE A 24 -5.11 16.97 31.00
CA ILE A 24 -3.96 16.08 30.84
C ILE A 24 -2.70 16.74 31.45
N GLN A 25 -2.46 18.02 31.17
CA GLN A 25 -1.30 18.76 31.69
C GLN A 25 -1.26 18.80 33.23
N ASN A 26 -2.43 18.91 33.87
CA ASN A 26 -2.55 18.95 35.33
C ASN A 26 -2.61 17.56 35.97
N SER A 27 -2.63 16.49 35.17
CA SER A 27 -2.68 15.12 35.66
C SER A 27 -1.33 14.70 36.23
N LYS A 28 -1.36 14.00 37.37
CA LYS A 28 -0.17 13.33 37.93
C LYS A 28 -0.01 11.90 37.40
N LEU A 29 -0.95 11.41 36.60
CA LEU A 29 -0.99 10.02 36.13
C LEU A 29 -0.45 9.83 34.71
N VAL A 30 -0.39 10.92 33.93
CA VAL A 30 0.03 10.87 32.52
C VAL A 30 0.89 12.08 32.20
N GLU A 31 1.84 11.91 31.29
CA GLU A 31 2.65 13.00 30.75
C GLU A 31 2.05 13.50 29.43
N PHE A 32 1.94 14.81 29.26
CA PHE A 32 1.47 15.39 28.01
C PHE A 32 2.59 15.55 26.97
N GLU A 33 3.02 14.44 26.38
CA GLU A 33 4.19 14.43 25.50
C GLU A 33 3.94 15.08 24.13
N GLY A 34 2.74 14.97 23.57
CA GLY A 34 2.53 15.43 22.19
C GLY A 34 1.09 15.53 21.73
N ILE A 35 0.89 16.27 20.64
CA ILE A 35 -0.38 16.42 19.94
C ILE A 35 -0.27 16.03 18.47
N CYS A 36 -1.36 15.50 17.93
CA CYS A 36 -1.40 15.17 16.51
C CYS A 36 -2.77 15.29 15.90
N THR A 37 -2.79 15.44 14.57
CA THR A 37 -3.98 15.29 13.76
C THR A 37 -3.69 14.46 12.51
N HIS A 38 -4.73 14.12 11.74
CA HIS A 38 -4.62 13.36 10.50
C HIS A 38 -5.29 14.14 9.36
N LEU A 39 -4.49 14.49 8.35
CA LEU A 39 -4.94 15.18 7.15
C LEU A 39 -5.44 14.14 6.14
N PRO A 40 -6.71 14.19 5.71
CA PRO A 40 -7.38 13.10 5.00
C PRO A 40 -7.19 13.13 3.48
N THR A 41 -6.68 14.21 2.91
CA THR A 41 -6.54 14.37 1.45
C THR A 41 -5.37 15.30 1.15
N THR A 42 -4.72 15.12 0.00
CA THR A 42 -3.88 16.15 -0.62
C THR A 42 -4.43 16.65 -1.95
N GLU A 43 -5.53 16.07 -2.42
CA GLU A 43 -6.18 16.43 -3.68
C GLU A 43 -6.98 17.72 -3.55
N ASN A 44 -7.64 17.91 -2.40
CA ASN A 44 -8.34 19.15 -2.09
C ASN A 44 -7.47 20.06 -1.22
N THR A 45 -6.76 20.97 -1.88
CA THR A 45 -5.85 21.92 -1.22
C THR A 45 -6.56 22.84 -0.23
N LYS A 46 -7.79 23.26 -0.52
CA LYS A 46 -8.58 24.13 0.37
C LYS A 46 -8.95 23.43 1.67
N ILE A 47 -9.41 22.18 1.59
CA ILE A 47 -9.75 21.38 2.78
C ILE A 47 -8.50 21.16 3.64
N THR A 48 -7.40 20.77 3.01
CA THR A 48 -6.12 20.50 3.69
C THR A 48 -5.60 21.74 4.40
N GLN A 49 -5.58 22.88 3.71
CA GLN A 49 -5.15 24.16 4.26
C GLN A 49 -6.03 24.59 5.44
N ALA A 50 -7.36 24.51 5.30
CA ALA A 50 -8.28 24.86 6.38
C ALA A 50 -8.09 23.97 7.62
N GLN A 51 -7.77 22.69 7.44
CA GLN A 51 -7.48 21.78 8.56
C GLN A 51 -6.13 22.07 9.23
N ILE A 52 -5.11 22.42 8.45
CA ILE A 52 -3.80 22.85 8.97
C ILE A 52 -3.97 24.13 9.79
N GLU A 53 -4.69 25.12 9.28
CA GLU A 53 -4.97 26.38 9.97
C GLU A 53 -5.70 26.17 11.29
N LYS A 54 -6.73 25.31 11.31
CA LYS A 54 -7.42 24.91 12.55
C LYS A 54 -6.46 24.29 13.56
N PHE A 55 -5.57 23.39 13.11
CA PHE A 55 -4.61 22.76 14.02
C PHE A 55 -3.56 23.74 14.54
N ILE A 56 -3.08 24.67 13.71
CA ILE A 56 -2.17 25.76 14.10
C ILE A 56 -2.83 26.70 15.10
N HIS A 57 -4.09 27.07 14.88
CA HIS A 57 -4.85 27.87 15.83
C HIS A 57 -4.88 27.20 17.21
N PHE A 58 -5.20 25.91 17.25
CA PHE A 58 -5.19 25.13 18.48
C PHE A 58 -3.79 25.06 19.14
N ILE A 59 -2.72 24.90 18.36
CA ILE A 59 -1.34 24.95 18.88
C ILE A 59 -1.05 26.31 19.56
N ASN A 60 -1.52 27.41 18.96
CA ASN A 60 -1.35 28.73 19.55
C ASN A 60 -2.18 28.92 20.84
N GLU A 61 -3.39 28.37 20.91
CA GLU A 61 -4.19 28.37 22.15
C GLU A 61 -3.48 27.62 23.29
N LEU A 62 -2.84 26.48 23.00
CA LEU A 62 -2.03 25.76 23.98
C LEU A 62 -0.86 26.61 24.51
N LYS A 63 -0.14 27.29 23.60
CA LYS A 63 0.97 28.19 23.97
C LYS A 63 0.52 29.32 24.90
N ILE A 64 -0.65 29.94 24.63
CA ILE A 64 -1.24 30.98 25.50
C ILE A 64 -1.52 30.44 26.91
N LYS A 65 -1.84 29.14 27.04
CA LYS A 65 -2.03 28.46 28.33
C LYS A 65 -0.75 27.91 28.94
N ASN A 66 0.43 28.24 28.40
CA ASN A 66 1.73 27.69 28.79
C ASN A 66 1.80 26.16 28.69
N ILE A 67 1.03 25.57 27.78
CA ILE A 67 1.06 24.13 27.48
C ILE A 67 1.89 23.96 26.21
N ASN A 68 3.06 23.34 26.32
CA ASN A 68 4.01 23.18 25.21
C ASN A 68 4.33 21.69 25.01
N PRO A 69 3.51 20.96 24.22
CA PRO A 69 3.78 19.56 23.94
C PRO A 69 5.11 19.40 23.20
N LYS A 70 5.90 18.40 23.59
CA LYS A 70 7.20 18.10 22.98
C LYS A 70 7.08 17.70 21.51
N PHE A 71 6.05 16.93 21.15
CA PHE A 71 5.84 16.48 19.77
C PHE A 71 4.55 17.04 19.17
N ILE A 72 4.66 17.65 17.99
CA ILE A 72 3.54 18.21 17.23
C ILE A 72 3.64 17.69 15.80
N HIS A 73 2.64 16.92 15.36
CA HIS A 73 2.71 16.25 14.06
C HIS A 73 1.36 16.05 13.36
N ALA A 74 1.30 16.38 12.07
CA ALA A 74 0.12 16.18 11.23
C ALA A 74 0.39 15.37 9.96
N SER A 75 1.59 15.48 9.40
CA SER A 75 1.93 15.01 8.05
C SER A 75 2.09 13.50 7.97
N ASN A 76 1.28 12.86 7.12
CA ASN A 76 1.42 11.47 6.67
C ASN A 76 2.27 11.41 5.38
N SER A 77 2.48 10.21 4.81
CA SER A 77 3.21 10.03 3.55
C SER A 77 2.78 10.98 2.44
N GLU A 78 1.48 11.18 2.27
CA GLU A 78 0.92 11.96 1.17
C GLU A 78 1.22 13.45 1.36
N HIS A 79 1.05 13.95 2.58
CA HIS A 79 1.42 15.31 2.92
C HIS A 79 2.94 15.56 2.83
N ILE A 80 3.77 14.57 3.22
CA ILE A 80 5.23 14.67 3.11
C ILE A 80 5.67 14.86 1.65
N VAL A 81 5.01 14.17 0.72
CA VAL A 81 5.35 14.24 -0.71
C VAL A 81 4.77 15.47 -1.39
N ASN A 82 3.53 15.87 -1.05
CA ASN A 82 2.79 16.86 -1.82
C ASN A 82 2.81 18.28 -1.22
N TYR A 83 3.27 18.47 0.02
CA TYR A 83 3.24 19.77 0.70
C TYR A 83 4.55 20.09 1.42
N THR A 84 4.87 21.39 1.47
CA THR A 84 5.83 21.92 2.46
C THR A 84 5.28 21.70 3.86
N ILE A 85 6.06 21.07 4.72
CA ILE A 85 5.69 20.81 6.11
C ILE A 85 5.69 22.15 6.87
N ASN A 86 4.62 22.42 7.63
CA ASN A 86 4.54 23.61 8.44
C ASN A 86 5.60 23.59 9.56
N GLU A 87 6.27 24.71 9.78
CA GLU A 87 7.36 24.86 10.76
C GLU A 87 6.94 24.59 12.22
N GLN A 88 5.65 24.67 12.54
CA GLN A 88 5.15 24.33 13.87
C GLN A 88 5.09 22.82 14.11
N PHE A 89 5.27 22.01 13.08
CA PHE A 89 5.33 20.55 13.19
C PHE A 89 6.78 20.13 13.30
N ASN A 90 7.13 19.41 14.36
CA ASN A 90 8.49 18.94 14.62
C ASN A 90 8.67 17.43 14.42
N MET A 91 7.62 16.74 13.97
CA MET A 91 7.68 15.32 13.61
C MET A 91 6.72 15.02 12.45
N VAL A 92 7.09 14.02 11.63
CA VAL A 92 6.27 13.49 10.54
C VAL A 92 5.99 12.00 10.73
N ARG A 93 4.97 11.46 10.05
CA ARG A 93 4.55 10.05 10.16
C ARG A 93 4.54 9.36 8.80
N PRO A 94 5.71 9.06 8.22
CA PRO A 94 5.78 8.34 6.97
C PRO A 94 5.26 6.90 7.15
N GLY A 95 4.43 6.46 6.22
CA GLY A 95 3.89 5.10 6.14
C GLY A 95 4.34 4.46 4.84
N LEU A 96 3.51 4.52 3.81
CA LEU A 96 3.78 3.93 2.49
C LEU A 96 5.13 4.32 1.87
N ILE A 97 5.58 5.56 2.05
CA ILE A 97 6.86 6.01 1.47
C ILE A 97 8.06 5.29 2.09
N LEU A 98 7.95 4.75 3.31
CA LEU A 98 8.98 3.88 3.91
C LEU A 98 9.10 2.54 3.17
N TYR A 99 8.05 2.11 2.47
CA TYR A 99 8.04 0.90 1.65
C TYR A 99 8.42 1.18 0.19
N GLY A 100 8.78 2.43 -0.12
CA GLY A 100 9.25 2.80 -1.45
C GLY A 100 8.15 3.09 -2.46
N TYR A 101 6.92 3.36 -2.01
CA TYR A 101 5.81 3.68 -2.90
C TYR A 101 5.22 5.06 -2.63
N TYR A 102 4.89 5.76 -3.70
CA TYR A 102 4.13 7.00 -3.64
C TYR A 102 2.66 6.73 -3.31
N PRO A 103 1.99 7.53 -2.45
CA PRO A 103 0.56 7.38 -2.18
C PRO A 103 -0.32 7.49 -3.42
N ASN A 104 -0.04 8.47 -4.30
CA ASN A 104 -0.74 8.70 -5.55
C ASN A 104 0.24 8.77 -6.73
N SER A 105 -0.20 8.36 -7.92
CA SER A 105 0.60 8.40 -9.16
C SER A 105 0.88 9.82 -9.67
N ASN A 106 0.03 10.80 -9.28
CA ASN A 106 0.10 12.19 -9.72
C ASN A 106 0.88 13.11 -8.75
N SER A 107 1.70 12.55 -7.86
CA SER A 107 2.59 13.38 -7.03
C SER A 107 3.61 14.09 -7.91
N LEU A 108 3.36 15.37 -8.21
CA LEU A 108 4.04 16.19 -9.22
C LEU A 108 5.39 16.79 -8.77
N ASN A 109 5.73 16.70 -7.48
CA ASN A 109 6.92 17.32 -6.90
C ASN A 109 7.93 16.27 -6.40
N ASN A 110 8.55 15.51 -7.31
CA ASN A 110 9.38 14.36 -6.93
C ASN A 110 10.87 14.68 -6.89
N ASN A 111 11.32 15.29 -5.79
CA ASN A 111 12.74 15.25 -5.40
C ASN A 111 13.07 13.99 -4.57
N LEU A 112 12.07 13.21 -4.17
CA LEU A 112 12.29 11.96 -3.46
C LEU A 112 12.55 10.84 -4.48
N GLN A 113 13.56 10.01 -4.22
CA GLN A 113 13.81 8.80 -4.99
C GLN A 113 13.39 7.62 -4.13
N LEU A 114 12.14 7.18 -4.30
CA LEU A 114 11.60 6.04 -3.57
C LEU A 114 11.95 4.75 -4.30
N LYS A 115 12.52 3.78 -3.58
CA LYS A 115 12.81 2.45 -4.10
C LYS A 115 11.92 1.42 -3.40
N PRO A 116 11.04 0.71 -4.13
CA PRO A 116 10.26 -0.40 -3.60
C PRO A 116 11.13 -1.40 -2.84
N VAL A 117 10.74 -1.73 -1.62
CA VAL A 117 11.53 -2.63 -0.73
C VAL A 117 11.03 -4.08 -0.73
N LEU A 118 9.90 -4.35 -1.39
CA LEU A 118 9.26 -5.66 -1.43
C LEU A 118 9.46 -6.32 -2.79
N ASN A 119 9.98 -7.54 -2.79
CA ASN A 119 9.92 -8.44 -3.93
C ASN A 119 9.15 -9.71 -3.52
N LEU A 120 8.16 -10.10 -4.32
CA LEU A 120 7.39 -11.33 -4.15
C LEU A 120 7.71 -12.29 -5.29
N TYR A 121 8.26 -13.44 -4.91
CA TYR A 121 8.62 -14.49 -5.84
C TYR A 121 7.82 -15.75 -5.55
N SER A 122 7.55 -16.51 -6.61
CA SER A 122 7.03 -17.87 -6.56
C SER A 122 7.90 -18.77 -7.43
N LYS A 123 7.43 -19.97 -7.72
CA LYS A 123 8.10 -20.91 -8.62
C LYS A 123 7.08 -21.74 -9.40
N ILE A 124 7.49 -22.26 -10.55
CA ILE A 124 6.67 -23.24 -11.29
C ILE A 124 6.69 -24.57 -10.54
N ILE A 125 5.54 -25.11 -10.15
CA ILE A 125 5.45 -26.42 -9.48
C ILE A 125 4.94 -27.54 -10.39
N PHE A 126 4.29 -27.18 -11.49
CA PHE A 126 3.73 -28.12 -12.45
C PHE A 126 3.60 -27.46 -13.81
N ILE A 127 3.73 -28.25 -14.87
CA ILE A 127 3.61 -27.81 -16.26
C ILE A 127 2.72 -28.81 -17.00
N LYS A 128 1.75 -28.32 -17.77
CA LYS A 128 0.97 -29.18 -18.67
C LYS A 128 0.62 -28.48 -19.98
N ASN A 129 0.36 -29.30 -21.00
CA ASN A 129 -0.18 -28.83 -22.27
C ASN A 129 -1.71 -28.75 -22.19
N VAL A 130 -2.28 -27.76 -22.86
CA VAL A 130 -3.72 -27.50 -22.97
C VAL A 130 -4.04 -27.32 -24.45
N LYS A 131 -5.08 -28.00 -24.92
CA LYS A 131 -5.54 -27.93 -26.31
C LYS A 131 -6.45 -26.73 -26.54
N LYS A 132 -6.48 -26.23 -27.77
CA LYS A 132 -7.46 -25.23 -28.19
C LYS A 132 -8.88 -25.67 -27.81
N GLY A 133 -9.63 -24.77 -27.17
CA GLY A 133 -11.01 -25.00 -26.71
C GLY A 133 -11.12 -25.56 -25.30
N GLU A 134 -10.04 -26.05 -24.69
CA GLU A 134 -10.08 -26.47 -23.28
C GLU A 134 -10.22 -25.27 -22.34
N GLN A 135 -10.96 -25.48 -21.26
CA GLN A 135 -11.24 -24.48 -20.23
C GLN A 135 -10.23 -24.58 -19.08
N ILE A 136 -9.83 -23.43 -18.52
CA ILE A 136 -8.82 -23.31 -17.47
C ILE A 136 -9.43 -22.68 -16.22
N SER A 137 -9.15 -23.32 -15.08
CA SER A 137 -9.57 -22.92 -13.72
C SER A 137 -11.10 -22.98 -13.53
N TYR A 138 -11.57 -22.47 -12.38
CA TYR A 138 -12.97 -22.49 -11.98
C TYR A 138 -13.88 -21.82 -13.02
N SER A 139 -15.03 -22.45 -13.24
CA SER A 139 -16.07 -22.00 -14.18
C SER A 139 -15.59 -21.82 -15.63
N GLY A 140 -14.42 -22.36 -15.98
CA GLY A 140 -13.81 -22.16 -17.28
C GLY A 140 -13.60 -20.70 -17.63
N LEU A 141 -13.20 -19.87 -16.64
CA LEU A 141 -13.04 -18.43 -16.79
C LEU A 141 -12.09 -18.04 -17.94
N PHE A 142 -11.20 -18.93 -18.34
CA PHE A 142 -10.42 -18.78 -19.56
C PHE A 142 -10.55 -20.01 -20.45
N THR A 143 -10.75 -19.80 -21.74
CA THR A 143 -10.73 -20.85 -22.76
C THR A 143 -9.50 -20.68 -23.64
N ALA A 144 -8.71 -21.75 -23.78
CA ALA A 144 -7.51 -21.74 -24.60
C ALA A 144 -7.85 -21.44 -26.07
N LYS A 145 -7.30 -20.36 -26.62
CA LYS A 145 -7.54 -19.93 -28.00
C LYS A 145 -6.72 -20.73 -29.03
N GLU A 146 -5.68 -21.38 -28.56
CA GLU A 146 -4.77 -22.23 -29.32
C GLU A 146 -4.18 -23.30 -28.39
N ASP A 147 -3.48 -24.27 -28.97
CA ASP A 147 -2.65 -25.20 -28.20
C ASP A 147 -1.55 -24.42 -27.48
N MET A 148 -1.49 -24.56 -26.15
CA MET A 148 -0.57 -23.82 -25.31
C MET A 148 -0.07 -24.65 -24.14
N GLN A 149 0.99 -24.16 -23.51
CA GLN A 149 1.51 -24.73 -22.27
C GLN A 149 1.16 -23.80 -21.11
N ILE A 150 0.78 -24.38 -19.97
CA ILE A 150 0.51 -23.64 -18.74
C ILE A 150 1.36 -24.15 -17.59
N GLY A 151 1.69 -23.24 -16.68
CA GLY A 151 2.39 -23.51 -15.43
C GLY A 151 1.49 -23.25 -14.23
N LEU A 152 1.67 -24.02 -13.16
CA LEU A 152 1.03 -23.75 -11.87
C LEU A 152 2.03 -23.08 -10.93
N LEU A 153 1.56 -22.05 -10.24
CA LEU A 153 2.28 -21.29 -9.22
C LEU A 153 1.61 -21.56 -7.86
N PRO A 154 2.37 -21.94 -6.81
CA PRO A 154 1.87 -22.09 -5.44
C PRO A 154 1.68 -20.72 -4.81
N ILE A 155 0.81 -19.90 -5.39
CA ILE A 155 0.42 -18.60 -4.87
C ILE A 155 -0.98 -18.24 -5.35
N GLY A 156 -1.81 -17.69 -4.47
CA GLY A 156 -3.17 -17.29 -4.77
C GLY A 156 -3.66 -16.14 -3.92
N TYR A 157 -4.99 -16.02 -3.78
CA TYR A 157 -5.57 -14.91 -3.03
C TYR A 157 -5.37 -15.01 -1.51
N PHE A 158 -5.12 -16.21 -0.99
CA PHE A 158 -4.76 -16.39 0.42
C PHE A 158 -3.39 -15.77 0.74
N ASP A 159 -2.50 -15.72 -0.26
CA ASP A 159 -1.14 -15.19 -0.14
C ASP A 159 -1.05 -13.69 -0.46
N GLY A 160 -2.20 -13.07 -0.76
CA GLY A 160 -2.34 -11.63 -0.98
C GLY A 160 -2.45 -11.21 -2.44
N ILE A 161 -2.62 -12.15 -3.40
CA ILE A 161 -2.85 -11.79 -4.81
C ILE A 161 -4.34 -11.54 -5.04
N PRO A 162 -4.77 -10.30 -5.38
CA PRO A 162 -6.18 -9.99 -5.52
C PRO A 162 -6.87 -10.85 -6.58
N GLN A 163 -7.93 -11.58 -6.19
CA GLN A 163 -8.61 -12.52 -7.10
C GLN A 163 -9.20 -11.82 -8.34
N ASN A 164 -9.59 -10.55 -8.22
CA ASN A 164 -10.14 -9.76 -9.33
C ASN A 164 -9.11 -9.42 -10.42
N THR A 165 -7.83 -9.74 -10.23
CA THR A 165 -6.79 -9.64 -11.26
C THR A 165 -6.72 -10.87 -12.17
N SER A 166 -7.61 -11.85 -11.97
CA SER A 166 -7.75 -13.03 -12.84
C SER A 166 -7.87 -12.61 -14.31
N ASN A 167 -7.07 -13.24 -15.18
CA ASN A 167 -6.91 -12.92 -16.62
C ASN A 167 -6.32 -11.55 -16.99
N ASN A 168 -6.24 -10.58 -16.07
CA ASN A 168 -5.83 -9.21 -16.35
C ASN A 168 -4.42 -8.88 -15.84
N PHE A 169 -3.74 -9.84 -15.19
CA PHE A 169 -2.39 -9.65 -14.66
C PHE A 169 -1.40 -10.68 -15.22
N TYR A 170 -0.12 -10.42 -15.02
CA TYR A 170 0.97 -11.28 -15.48
C TYR A 170 2.10 -11.31 -14.46
N CYS A 171 2.91 -12.37 -14.52
CA CYS A 171 4.18 -12.48 -13.83
C CYS A 171 5.34 -12.41 -14.83
N ILE A 172 6.56 -12.32 -14.31
CA ILE A 172 7.78 -12.39 -15.14
C ILE A 172 8.49 -13.72 -14.88
N ILE A 173 8.82 -14.44 -15.95
CA ILE A 173 9.61 -15.67 -15.92
C ILE A 173 10.70 -15.55 -16.99
N LYS A 174 11.98 -15.64 -16.60
CA LYS A 174 13.14 -15.41 -17.48
C LYS A 174 12.96 -14.20 -18.41
N ASP A 175 12.59 -13.08 -17.81
CA ASP A 175 12.44 -11.78 -18.48
C ASP A 175 11.27 -11.68 -19.47
N GLN A 176 10.42 -12.71 -19.56
CA GLN A 176 9.20 -12.69 -20.37
C GLN A 176 7.94 -12.56 -19.51
N LYS A 177 6.98 -11.79 -20.02
CA LYS A 177 5.64 -11.68 -19.44
C LYS A 177 4.88 -12.98 -19.65
N CYS A 178 4.42 -13.58 -18.56
CA CYS A 178 3.63 -14.79 -18.57
C CYS A 178 2.30 -14.47 -17.89
N PHE A 179 1.20 -14.51 -18.64
CA PHE A 179 -0.08 -14.00 -18.15
C PHE A 179 -0.81 -15.02 -17.30
N ILE A 180 -1.53 -14.55 -16.28
CA ILE A 180 -2.43 -15.39 -15.49
C ILE A 180 -3.62 -15.80 -16.38
N ARG A 181 -3.98 -17.09 -16.35
CA ARG A 181 -5.10 -17.67 -17.10
C ARG A 181 -6.07 -18.41 -16.20
N GLY A 182 -7.33 -18.01 -16.28
CA GLY A 182 -8.38 -18.48 -15.41
C GLY A 182 -8.39 -17.78 -14.06
N LYS A 183 -9.23 -18.28 -13.16
CA LYS A 183 -9.41 -17.71 -11.83
C LYS A 183 -8.18 -17.96 -10.96
N ILE A 184 -7.75 -16.91 -10.24
CA ILE A 184 -6.78 -17.02 -9.14
C ILE A 184 -7.47 -17.75 -7.99
N CYS A 185 -6.97 -18.94 -7.65
CA CYS A 185 -7.51 -19.80 -6.60
C CYS A 185 -6.92 -19.41 -5.24
N MET A 186 -7.27 -20.16 -4.18
CA MET A 186 -6.82 -19.85 -2.82
C MET A 186 -5.29 -19.80 -2.72
N ASN A 187 -4.63 -20.86 -3.17
CA ASN A 187 -3.17 -21.04 -3.06
C ASN A 187 -2.51 -21.35 -4.42
N ILE A 188 -3.26 -21.26 -5.52
CA ILE A 188 -2.77 -21.62 -6.87
C ILE A 188 -3.18 -20.55 -7.87
N SER A 189 -2.22 -20.17 -8.70
CA SER A 189 -2.44 -19.38 -9.91
C SER A 189 -1.93 -20.16 -11.10
N ILE A 190 -2.61 -20.03 -12.23
CA ILE A 190 -2.21 -20.68 -13.49
C ILE A 190 -1.69 -19.60 -14.41
N VAL A 191 -0.54 -19.86 -15.02
CA VAL A 191 0.11 -18.93 -15.94
C VAL A 191 0.27 -19.58 -17.31
N GLU A 192 0.01 -18.81 -18.37
CA GLU A 192 0.38 -19.18 -19.74
C GLU A 192 1.88 -19.05 -19.95
N ILE A 193 2.48 -20.07 -20.55
CA ILE A 193 3.90 -20.11 -20.88
C ILE A 193 4.05 -19.80 -22.37
N PRO A 194 4.78 -18.72 -22.74
CA PRO A 194 5.05 -18.42 -24.14
C PRO A 194 5.74 -19.58 -24.85
N LYS A 195 5.39 -19.85 -26.12
CA LYS A 195 5.87 -21.01 -26.89
C LYS A 195 7.41 -21.10 -26.96
N ASP A 196 8.08 -19.96 -27.05
CA ASP A 196 9.55 -19.90 -27.16
C ASP A 196 10.26 -19.91 -25.79
N LEU A 197 9.49 -19.88 -24.69
CA LEU A 197 10.02 -19.82 -23.35
C LEU A 197 10.25 -21.23 -22.79
N LYS A 198 11.51 -21.69 -22.84
CA LYS A 198 11.91 -22.95 -22.19
C LYS A 198 11.94 -22.79 -20.67
N ILE A 199 10.98 -23.40 -19.98
CA ILE A 199 10.93 -23.42 -18.51
C ILE A 199 10.99 -24.84 -17.95
N LYS A 200 11.33 -24.95 -16.67
CA LYS A 200 11.31 -26.22 -15.91
C LYS A 200 10.59 -26.05 -14.59
N ILE A 201 10.19 -27.16 -13.98
CA ILE A 201 9.71 -27.15 -12.59
C ILE A 201 10.82 -26.56 -11.70
N GLY A 202 10.41 -25.69 -10.78
CA GLY A 202 11.30 -24.93 -9.90
C GLY A 202 11.77 -23.59 -10.46
N GLU A 203 11.46 -23.25 -11.72
CA GLU A 203 11.82 -21.95 -12.30
C GLU A 203 11.23 -20.81 -11.48
N LYS A 204 12.06 -19.79 -11.18
CA LYS A 204 11.67 -18.62 -10.40
C LYS A 204 10.65 -17.78 -11.17
N VAL A 205 9.62 -17.32 -10.47
CA VAL A 205 8.57 -16.48 -11.02
C VAL A 205 8.48 -15.19 -10.21
N GLU A 206 8.48 -14.04 -10.86
CA GLU A 206 8.33 -12.73 -10.23
C GLU A 206 6.88 -12.28 -10.29
N ILE A 207 6.26 -12.09 -9.12
CA ILE A 207 4.87 -11.65 -8.99
C ILE A 207 4.80 -10.15 -8.75
N THR A 208 5.69 -9.65 -7.89
CA THR A 208 6.05 -8.24 -7.85
C THR A 208 7.54 -8.13 -7.60
N SER A 209 8.20 -7.22 -8.31
CA SER A 209 9.62 -6.97 -8.15
C SER A 209 9.96 -5.54 -8.58
N GLU A 210 11.24 -5.16 -8.52
CA GLU A 210 11.73 -3.93 -9.14
C GLU A 210 11.35 -3.81 -10.63
N ARG A 211 11.15 -4.95 -11.33
CA ARG A 211 10.76 -5.01 -12.75
C ARG A 211 9.26 -5.11 -12.97
N LEU A 212 8.52 -5.51 -11.94
CA LEU A 212 7.07 -5.66 -11.95
C LEU A 212 6.49 -4.94 -10.73
N SER A 213 6.32 -3.62 -10.88
CA SER A 213 5.89 -2.76 -9.77
C SER A 213 4.54 -3.20 -9.21
N LEU A 214 4.42 -3.11 -7.89
CA LEU A 214 3.16 -3.25 -7.16
C LEU A 214 2.11 -2.22 -7.63
N ASP A 215 2.53 -1.09 -8.21
CA ASP A 215 1.62 -0.10 -8.78
C ASP A 215 0.71 -0.72 -9.86
N LEU A 216 1.25 -1.61 -10.69
CA LEU A 216 0.46 -2.30 -11.70
C LEU A 216 -0.56 -3.24 -11.05
N LEU A 217 -0.16 -3.97 -10.00
CA LEU A 217 -1.09 -4.85 -9.28
C LEU A 217 -2.20 -4.05 -8.60
N SER A 218 -1.87 -2.88 -8.04
CA SER A 218 -2.84 -1.94 -7.48
C SER A 218 -3.81 -1.41 -8.52
N GLN A 219 -3.32 -1.04 -9.70
CA GLN A 219 -4.15 -0.58 -10.81
C GLN A 219 -5.11 -1.68 -11.30
N GLU A 220 -4.60 -2.88 -11.60
CA GLU A 220 -5.43 -3.97 -12.15
C GLU A 220 -6.42 -4.55 -11.13
N SER A 221 -6.10 -4.47 -9.84
CA SER A 221 -7.01 -4.92 -8.77
C SER A 221 -7.97 -3.83 -8.29
N GLY A 222 -7.70 -2.56 -8.57
CA GLY A 222 -8.39 -1.44 -7.93
C GLY A 222 -8.21 -1.36 -6.41
N MET A 223 -7.33 -2.19 -5.82
CA MET A 223 -6.98 -2.13 -4.40
C MET A 223 -5.88 -1.10 -4.18
N SER A 224 -5.87 -0.46 -3.02
CA SER A 224 -4.79 0.43 -2.65
C SER A 224 -3.49 -0.36 -2.41
N LYS A 225 -2.34 0.30 -2.63
CA LYS A 225 -1.03 -0.29 -2.31
C LYS A 225 -0.91 -0.68 -0.83
N TYR A 226 -1.55 0.07 0.06
CA TYR A 226 -1.63 -0.27 1.49
C TYR A 226 -2.29 -1.63 1.71
N GLU A 227 -3.46 -1.87 1.09
CA GLU A 227 -4.18 -3.14 1.25
C GLU A 227 -3.39 -4.31 0.69
N ILE A 228 -2.75 -4.14 -0.47
CA ILE A 228 -1.95 -5.20 -1.08
C ILE A 228 -0.72 -5.50 -0.23
N LEU A 229 0.03 -4.50 0.23
CA LEU A 229 1.19 -4.69 1.10
C LEU A 229 0.83 -5.37 2.42
N CYS A 230 -0.33 -5.03 3.00
CA CYS A 230 -0.84 -5.68 4.22
C CYS A 230 -1.29 -7.12 3.98
N SER A 231 -1.69 -7.46 2.75
CA SER A 231 -2.16 -8.80 2.39
C SER A 231 -1.01 -9.73 2.01
N ILE A 232 0.01 -9.22 1.32
CA ILE A 232 1.14 -10.02 0.85
C ILE A 232 1.97 -10.55 2.03
N GLY A 233 2.21 -11.86 1.99
CA GLY A 233 3.12 -12.53 2.91
C GLY A 233 2.62 -12.58 4.35
N LYS A 234 1.31 -12.49 4.57
CA LYS A 234 0.67 -12.72 5.88
C LYS A 234 0.96 -14.13 6.41
N TYR A 235 1.09 -15.11 5.53
CA TYR A 235 1.32 -16.52 5.87
C TYR A 235 2.65 -17.06 5.33
N GLU A 236 3.49 -16.19 4.77
CA GLU A 236 4.73 -16.57 4.09
C GLU A 236 5.97 -16.25 4.92
N LYS A 237 7.03 -17.04 4.70
CA LYS A 237 8.34 -16.77 5.29
C LYS A 237 8.99 -15.56 4.61
N LYS A 238 9.16 -14.47 5.36
CA LYS A 238 9.86 -13.26 4.89
C LYS A 238 11.37 -13.43 5.01
N LYS A 239 12.09 -13.07 3.95
CA LYS A 239 13.56 -12.95 3.95
C LYS A 239 13.92 -11.47 3.85
N TYR A 240 14.69 -10.98 4.81
CA TYR A 240 15.21 -9.61 4.80
C TYR A 240 16.61 -9.59 4.18
N LEU A 241 16.85 -8.60 3.33
CA LEU A 241 18.15 -8.33 2.71
C LEU A 241 18.68 -7.06 3.37
N TYR A 242 19.96 -7.07 3.76
CA TYR A 242 20.68 -5.95 4.36
C TYR A 242 21.87 -5.60 3.48
#